data_AF-A0A255YD13-F1
#
_entry.id   AF-A0A255YD13-F1
#
_cell.length_a   1.000
_cell.length_b   1.000
_cell.length_c   1.000
_cell.angle_alpha   90.00
_cell.angle_beta   90.00
_cell.angle_gamma   90.00
#
_symmetry.space_group_name_H-M   'P 1'
#
loop_
_entity.id
_entity.type
_entity.pdbx_description
1 polymer ?
#
loop_
_entity_poly.entity_id
_entity_poly.type
_entity_poly.pdbx_seq_one_letter_code
_entity_poly.pdbx_strand_id
1 'polypeptide(L)'
;MLGAAIVSGPAFATSPLPSFRFTSLRSGTLGMEFVNGINNNGLIVGFRASTPQGVILSQNGTRTLVPDGSLRPDSLNLSGQIAGTQFTGNGFRAFVRNPDGSMTFIEDPQGRSTDAFGINDAGKVLVNVSGPNGSAGAMLWQAGNVTPIIGPGGNQPTATDVNNSDVVVGNVRTLTGETQAFRWEAGAMTILGSLGNSDSYASDTSMTRAILWV
;
A
#
# COMPACT_ATOMS: atom_id res chain seq x y z
N MET A 1 -14.18 1.88 21.96
CA MET A 1 -15.17 1.33 21.02
C MET A 1 -15.05 2.19 19.76
N LEU A 2 -14.30 1.71 18.77
CA LEU A 2 -13.96 2.50 17.56
C LEU A 2 -15.08 2.28 16.53
N GLY A 3 -15.74 3.36 16.12
CA GLY A 3 -16.80 3.33 15.11
C GLY A 3 -16.26 3.72 13.75
N ALA A 4 -16.46 2.87 12.73
CA ALA A 4 -16.28 3.24 11.33
C ALA A 4 -17.52 3.99 10.83
N ALA A 5 -17.36 5.09 10.12
CA ALA A 5 -18.46 5.76 9.43
C ALA A 5 -18.19 5.81 7.92
N ILE A 6 -19.05 5.15 7.14
CA ILE A 6 -19.16 5.35 5.70
C ILE A 6 -20.31 6.32 5.46
N VAL A 7 -20.07 7.48 4.85
CA VAL A 7 -21.15 8.38 4.42
C VAL A 7 -21.77 7.80 3.14
N SER A 8 -22.98 7.23 3.24
CA SER A 8 -23.74 6.70 2.10
C SER A 8 -25.20 7.21 2.09
N GLY A 9 -25.74 7.41 0.88
CA GLY A 9 -27.17 7.58 0.58
C GLY A 9 -27.64 6.43 -0.33
N PRO A 10 -28.96 6.18 -0.48
CA PRO A 10 -29.45 4.88 -0.94
C PRO A 10 -29.54 4.79 -2.48
N ALA A 11 -29.20 3.62 -3.02
CA ALA A 11 -29.87 3.03 -4.17
C ALA A 11 -29.57 1.52 -4.20
N PHE A 12 -30.51 0.70 -3.72
CA PHE A 12 -30.49 -0.75 -3.94
C PHE A 12 -30.99 -1.02 -5.37
N ALA A 13 -30.12 -1.53 -6.24
CA ALA A 13 -30.48 -2.01 -7.57
C ALA A 13 -30.99 -3.47 -7.51
N THR A 14 -32.07 -3.75 -8.23
CA THR A 14 -32.84 -5.00 -8.28
C THR A 14 -32.27 -6.07 -9.23
N SER A 15 -30.95 -6.17 -9.38
CA SER A 15 -30.30 -7.19 -10.21
C SER A 15 -30.12 -8.51 -9.44
N PRO A 16 -30.25 -9.70 -10.07
CA PRO A 16 -29.86 -10.95 -9.42
C PRO A 16 -28.42 -10.85 -8.94
N LEU A 17 -28.17 -11.33 -7.72
CA LEU A 17 -26.84 -11.31 -7.11
C LEU A 17 -25.87 -12.06 -8.03
N PRO A 18 -24.69 -11.50 -8.31
CA PRO A 18 -23.70 -12.19 -9.13
C PRO A 18 -23.37 -13.56 -8.52
N SER A 19 -23.26 -14.59 -9.36
CA SER A 19 -22.81 -15.91 -8.93
C SER A 19 -21.32 -15.84 -8.61
N PHE A 20 -20.95 -16.02 -7.34
CA PHE A 20 -19.56 -16.05 -6.90
C PHE A 20 -19.02 -17.48 -6.96
N ARG A 21 -17.84 -17.66 -7.56
CA ARG A 21 -17.06 -18.90 -7.46
C ARG A 21 -15.94 -18.69 -6.46
N PHE A 22 -15.98 -19.41 -5.35
CA PHE A 22 -14.92 -19.39 -4.35
C PHE A 22 -13.90 -20.49 -4.67
N THR A 23 -12.66 -20.10 -4.96
CA THR A 23 -11.53 -21.03 -5.04
C THR A 23 -10.77 -20.95 -3.73
N SER A 24 -10.84 -22.03 -2.93
CA SER A 24 -10.06 -22.10 -1.69
C SER A 24 -8.58 -22.21 -2.02
N LEU A 25 -7.79 -21.26 -1.52
CA LEU A 25 -6.34 -21.32 -1.51
C LEU A 25 -5.88 -22.28 -0.41
N ARG A 26 -6.20 -23.58 -0.50
CA ARG A 26 -5.59 -24.55 0.43
C ARG A 26 -4.11 -24.66 0.07
N SER A 27 -3.23 -24.27 0.99
CA SER A 27 -1.83 -24.62 0.89
C SER A 27 -1.71 -26.13 1.16
N GLY A 28 -0.85 -26.79 0.40
CA GLY A 28 -0.35 -28.11 0.82
C GLY A 28 0.52 -27.95 2.07
N THR A 29 1.31 -28.97 2.37
CA THR A 29 2.25 -29.13 3.50
C THR A 29 3.35 -28.05 3.66
N LEU A 30 3.26 -26.88 3.03
CA LEU A 30 4.33 -25.88 2.89
C LEU A 30 4.18 -24.60 3.74
N GLY A 31 3.31 -24.59 4.76
CA GLY A 31 3.25 -23.52 5.77
C GLY A 31 2.22 -22.40 5.49
N MET A 32 2.18 -21.42 6.39
CA MET A 32 1.23 -20.30 6.38
C MET A 32 1.59 -19.29 5.27
N GLU A 33 0.78 -19.26 4.22
CA GLU A 33 0.84 -18.26 3.13
C GLU A 33 -0.15 -17.12 3.47
N PHE A 34 0.38 -15.90 3.57
CA PHE A 34 -0.43 -14.69 3.73
C PHE A 34 -0.73 -14.11 2.36
N VAL A 35 -1.99 -13.78 2.10
CA VAL A 35 -2.42 -13.09 0.87
C VAL A 35 -2.49 -11.61 1.17
N ASN A 36 -1.77 -10.81 0.39
CA ASN A 36 -1.67 -9.36 0.59
C ASN A 36 -2.36 -8.55 -0.52
N GLY A 37 -2.51 -9.11 -1.73
CA GLY A 37 -3.15 -8.40 -2.82
C GLY A 37 -3.79 -9.31 -3.86
N ILE A 38 -4.83 -8.78 -4.51
CA ILE A 38 -5.48 -9.38 -5.69
C ILE A 38 -5.83 -8.27 -6.69
N ASN A 39 -5.68 -8.51 -8.00
CA ASN A 39 -6.16 -7.60 -9.04
C ASN A 39 -7.36 -8.17 -9.83
N ASN A 40 -7.98 -7.34 -10.67
CA ASN A 40 -9.17 -7.73 -11.46
C ASN A 40 -8.90 -8.80 -12.52
N ASN A 41 -7.63 -9.11 -12.82
CA ASN A 41 -7.25 -10.23 -13.68
C ASN A 41 -7.15 -11.55 -12.90
N GLY A 42 -7.45 -11.55 -11.60
CA GLY A 42 -7.36 -12.72 -10.74
C GLY A 42 -5.92 -13.11 -10.39
N LEU A 43 -4.96 -12.21 -10.58
CA LEU A 43 -3.61 -12.38 -10.08
C LEU A 43 -3.61 -12.08 -8.58
N ILE A 44 -3.02 -12.97 -7.79
CA ILE A 44 -2.95 -12.88 -6.34
C ILE A 44 -1.48 -12.86 -5.93
N VAL A 45 -1.13 -11.99 -4.98
CA VAL A 45 0.21 -11.95 -4.37
C VAL A 45 0.13 -12.17 -2.87
N GLY A 46 1.20 -12.75 -2.35
CA GLY A 46 1.32 -13.08 -0.95
C GLY A 46 2.74 -13.48 -0.59
N PHE A 47 2.94 -13.98 0.62
CA PHE A 47 4.23 -14.49 1.07
C PHE A 47 4.11 -15.60 2.09
N ARG A 48 5.19 -16.39 2.24
CA ARG A 48 5.34 -17.43 3.28
C ARG A 48 6.03 -16.86 4.51
N ALA A 49 5.42 -16.91 5.70
CA ALA A 49 6.01 -16.23 6.86
C ALA A 49 7.27 -16.90 7.46
N SER A 50 7.36 -18.24 7.46
CA SER A 50 8.50 -18.96 8.07
C SER A 50 9.82 -18.74 7.34
N THR A 51 9.74 -18.37 6.06
CA THR A 51 10.84 -17.98 5.19
C THR A 51 10.25 -16.96 4.22
N PRO A 52 10.27 -15.65 4.55
CA PRO A 52 9.58 -14.63 3.76
C PRO A 52 9.97 -14.78 2.30
N GLN A 53 9.04 -15.31 1.51
CA GLN A 53 9.24 -15.61 0.11
C GLN A 53 7.96 -15.24 -0.59
N GLY A 54 8.08 -14.36 -1.57
CA GLY A 54 6.95 -13.92 -2.36
C GLY A 54 6.31 -15.09 -3.11
N VAL A 55 5.00 -15.08 -3.17
CA VAL A 55 4.18 -16.04 -3.91
C VAL A 55 3.29 -15.26 -4.85
N ILE A 56 3.27 -15.66 -6.11
CA ILE A 56 2.34 -15.18 -7.13
C ILE A 56 1.45 -16.34 -7.54
N LEU A 57 0.14 -16.11 -7.53
CA LEU A 57 -0.84 -17.09 -7.97
C LEU A 57 -1.66 -16.50 -9.12
N SER A 58 -1.59 -17.13 -10.28
CA SER A 58 -2.40 -16.75 -11.45
C SER A 58 -3.86 -17.23 -11.33
N GLN A 59 -4.74 -16.64 -12.12
CA GLN A 59 -6.16 -17.02 -12.22
C GLN A 59 -6.36 -18.51 -12.53
N ASN A 60 -5.44 -19.12 -13.27
CA ASN A 60 -5.48 -20.54 -13.65
C ASN A 60 -4.98 -21.48 -12.55
N GLY A 61 -4.65 -20.95 -11.37
CA GLY A 61 -4.14 -21.73 -10.25
C GLY A 61 -2.63 -22.00 -10.29
N THR A 62 -1.92 -21.54 -11.33
CA THR A 62 -0.45 -21.68 -11.41
C THR A 62 0.21 -20.83 -10.33
N ARG A 63 0.99 -21.48 -9.47
CA ARG A 63 1.78 -20.89 -8.40
C ARG A 63 3.21 -20.65 -8.87
N THR A 64 3.71 -19.44 -8.65
CA THR A 64 5.10 -19.07 -8.91
C THR A 64 5.69 -18.50 -7.63
N LEU A 65 6.79 -19.09 -7.17
CA LEU A 65 7.60 -18.47 -6.11
C LEU A 65 8.41 -17.35 -6.73
N VAL A 66 8.40 -16.19 -6.11
CA VAL A 66 9.29 -15.10 -6.50
C VAL A 66 10.70 -15.50 -6.06
N PRO A 67 11.65 -15.69 -6.99
CA PRO A 67 13.02 -16.00 -6.66
C PRO A 67 13.65 -14.84 -5.87
N ASP A 68 14.68 -15.16 -5.10
CA ASP A 68 15.63 -14.21 -4.49
C ASP A 68 15.14 -13.39 -3.29
N GLY A 69 15.64 -13.78 -2.11
CA GLY A 69 15.62 -12.95 -0.90
C GLY A 69 14.31 -12.99 -0.11
N SER A 70 14.36 -12.33 1.05
CA SER A 70 13.29 -12.28 2.03
C SER A 70 12.19 -11.31 1.58
N LEU A 71 11.37 -11.69 0.59
CA LEU A 71 10.41 -10.81 -0.09
C LEU A 71 9.00 -10.93 0.49
N ARG A 72 8.38 -9.76 0.70
CA ARG A 72 6.97 -9.58 1.06
C ARG A 72 6.27 -8.74 -0.02
N PRO A 73 5.61 -9.34 -1.02
CA PRO A 73 4.70 -8.62 -1.90
C PRO A 73 3.56 -8.02 -1.09
N ASP A 74 3.32 -6.73 -1.21
CA ASP A 74 2.31 -6.01 -0.42
C ASP A 74 1.12 -5.57 -1.29
N SER A 75 1.36 -5.25 -2.56
CA SER A 75 0.31 -4.81 -3.48
C SER A 75 0.65 -5.14 -4.94
N LEU A 76 -0.36 -5.06 -5.81
CA LEU A 76 -0.20 -5.21 -7.25
C LEU A 76 -1.23 -4.35 -7.99
N ASN A 77 -0.88 -3.94 -9.21
CA ASN A 77 -1.79 -3.20 -10.08
C ASN A 77 -2.41 -4.08 -11.18
N LEU A 78 -3.29 -3.50 -12.01
CA LEU A 78 -3.99 -4.23 -13.07
C LEU A 78 -3.05 -4.80 -14.13
N SER A 79 -1.94 -4.12 -14.40
CA SER A 79 -0.93 -4.60 -15.37
C SER A 79 -0.10 -5.78 -14.86
N GLY A 80 -0.25 -6.16 -13.59
CA GLY A 80 0.50 -7.24 -12.96
C GLY A 80 1.87 -6.81 -12.42
N GLN A 81 2.14 -5.50 -12.33
CA GLN A 81 3.27 -5.02 -11.54
C GLN A 81 2.98 -5.24 -10.06
N ILE A 82 4.01 -5.62 -9.32
CA ILE A 82 3.93 -5.95 -7.90
C ILE A 82 4.83 -4.98 -7.15
N ALA A 83 4.29 -4.33 -6.12
CA ALA A 83 5.09 -3.58 -5.16
C ALA A 83 5.12 -4.30 -3.82
N GLY A 84 6.22 -4.19 -3.12
CA GLY A 84 6.37 -4.80 -1.81
C GLY A 84 7.70 -4.47 -1.18
N THR A 85 8.03 -5.20 -0.13
CA THR A 85 9.20 -4.94 0.70
C THR A 85 10.09 -6.17 0.80
N GLN A 86 11.40 -5.95 0.64
CA GLN A 86 12.43 -6.94 0.88
C GLN A 86 13.05 -6.70 2.25
N PHE A 87 13.05 -7.73 3.10
CA PHE A 87 13.83 -7.72 4.33
C PHE A 87 15.29 -8.02 4.01
N THR A 88 16.18 -7.20 4.58
CA THR A 88 17.63 -7.34 4.48
C THR A 88 18.21 -7.57 5.87
N GLY A 89 19.51 -7.92 5.97
CA GLY A 89 20.15 -8.11 7.27
C GLY A 89 20.18 -6.86 8.15
N ASN A 90 20.03 -5.66 7.57
CA ASN A 90 20.19 -4.37 8.25
C ASN A 90 18.95 -3.47 8.18
N GLY A 91 17.80 -3.99 7.72
CA GLY A 91 16.60 -3.17 7.51
C GLY A 91 15.73 -3.73 6.40
N PHE A 92 15.02 -2.87 5.68
CA PHE A 92 14.15 -3.27 4.59
C PHE A 92 14.17 -2.25 3.46
N ARG A 93 13.88 -2.72 2.25
CA ARG A 93 13.81 -1.88 1.06
C ARG A 93 12.61 -2.22 0.20
N ALA A 94 11.95 -1.19 -0.32
CA ALA A 94 10.83 -1.33 -1.22
C ALA A 94 11.31 -1.84 -2.58
N PHE A 95 10.47 -2.60 -3.28
CA PHE A 95 10.73 -3.08 -4.63
C PHE A 95 9.50 -2.94 -5.52
N VAL A 96 9.77 -2.91 -6.83
CA VAL A 96 8.78 -3.11 -7.88
C VAL A 96 9.23 -4.28 -8.75
N ARG A 97 8.35 -5.24 -8.97
CA ARG A 97 8.56 -6.36 -9.88
C ARG A 97 7.60 -6.23 -11.07
N ASN A 98 8.14 -6.22 -12.28
CA ASN A 98 7.35 -6.21 -13.50
C ASN A 98 6.86 -7.63 -13.87
N PRO A 99 5.85 -7.75 -14.74
CA PRO A 99 5.35 -9.05 -15.21
C PRO A 99 6.41 -9.94 -15.86
N ASP A 100 7.40 -9.35 -16.53
CA ASP A 100 8.55 -10.05 -17.13
C ASP A 100 9.54 -10.61 -16.09
N GLY A 101 9.35 -10.28 -14.82
CA GLY A 101 10.17 -10.71 -13.70
C GLY A 101 11.32 -9.79 -13.35
N SER A 102 11.55 -8.72 -14.10
CA SER A 102 12.53 -7.70 -13.73
C SER A 102 12.15 -7.04 -12.40
N MET A 103 13.16 -6.82 -11.55
CA MET A 103 12.99 -6.18 -10.24
C MET A 103 13.77 -4.88 -10.15
N THR A 104 13.16 -3.85 -9.59
CA THR A 104 13.78 -2.59 -9.23
C THR A 104 13.62 -2.38 -7.73
N PHE A 105 14.72 -2.10 -7.03
CA PHE A 105 14.68 -1.71 -5.62
C PHE A 105 14.63 -0.19 -5.51
N ILE A 106 13.82 0.32 -4.59
CA ILE A 106 13.64 1.74 -4.34
C ILE A 106 14.43 2.08 -3.08
N GLU A 107 15.62 2.63 -3.27
CA GLU A 107 16.54 2.97 -2.18
C GLU A 107 16.37 4.44 -1.76
N ASP A 108 16.54 4.75 -0.48
CA ASP A 108 16.72 6.13 -0.02
C ASP A 108 18.22 6.52 -0.10
N PRO A 109 18.58 7.66 -0.70
CA PRO A 109 19.98 8.07 -0.82
C PRO A 109 20.73 8.25 0.51
N GLN A 110 20.01 8.42 1.63
CA GLN A 110 20.60 8.52 2.96
C GLN A 110 20.75 7.15 3.64
N GLY A 111 20.48 6.05 2.93
CA GLY A 111 20.59 4.68 3.44
C GLY A 111 19.49 4.29 4.43
N ARG A 112 18.37 5.02 4.43
CA ARG A 112 17.21 4.72 5.28
C ARG A 112 16.38 3.58 4.70
N SER A 113 15.66 2.86 5.57
CA SER A 113 14.79 1.77 5.12
C SER A 113 13.56 2.31 4.40
N THR A 114 13.19 1.67 3.29
CA THR A 114 12.03 2.03 2.45
C THR A 114 11.01 0.90 2.46
N ASP A 115 9.73 1.22 2.64
CA ASP A 115 8.64 0.24 2.73
C ASP A 115 7.54 0.60 1.73
N ALA A 116 7.13 -0.34 0.88
CA ALA A 116 6.08 -0.11 -0.11
C ALA A 116 4.69 -0.33 0.53
N PHE A 117 3.80 0.66 0.39
CA PHE A 117 2.45 0.61 0.96
C PHE A 117 1.37 0.42 -0.10
N GLY A 118 1.64 0.78 -1.35
CA GLY A 118 0.67 0.62 -2.43
C GLY A 118 1.27 0.89 -3.80
N ILE A 119 0.58 0.42 -4.84
CA ILE A 119 0.89 0.72 -6.24
C ILE A 119 -0.40 1.00 -6.99
N ASN A 120 -0.40 2.04 -7.81
CA ASN A 120 -1.53 2.36 -8.66
C ASN A 120 -1.37 1.82 -10.10
N ASP A 121 -2.43 1.91 -10.90
CA ASP A 121 -2.46 1.39 -12.27
C ASP A 121 -1.53 2.13 -13.25
N ALA A 122 -1.07 3.33 -12.90
CA ALA A 122 -0.02 4.04 -13.63
C ALA A 122 1.40 3.56 -13.25
N GLY A 123 1.53 2.63 -12.31
CA GLY A 123 2.80 2.10 -11.83
C GLY A 123 3.52 3.01 -10.84
N LYS A 124 2.81 3.98 -10.22
CA LYS A 124 3.37 4.76 -9.12
C LYS A 124 3.28 3.97 -7.83
N VAL A 125 4.39 3.90 -7.10
CA VAL A 125 4.49 3.19 -5.84
C VAL A 125 4.55 4.17 -4.69
N LEU A 126 3.64 4.01 -3.74
CA LEU A 126 3.68 4.73 -2.49
C LEU A 126 4.69 4.05 -1.56
N VAL A 127 5.67 4.83 -1.10
CA VAL A 127 6.77 4.35 -0.25
C VAL A 127 6.87 5.22 0.99
N ASN A 128 6.87 4.60 2.16
CA ASN A 128 7.29 5.25 3.40
C ASN A 128 8.80 5.06 3.61
N VAL A 129 9.46 6.10 4.11
CA VAL A 129 10.88 6.08 4.49
C VAL A 129 10.96 6.10 6.01
N SER A 130 11.82 5.26 6.58
CA SER A 130 12.03 5.17 8.03
C SER A 130 13.48 5.38 8.40
N GLY A 131 13.71 6.25 9.38
CA GLY A 131 15.03 6.56 9.91
C GLY A 131 15.15 6.15 11.39
N PRO A 132 16.30 6.46 12.02
CA PRO A 132 16.58 6.09 13.41
C PRO A 132 15.53 6.58 14.43
N ASN A 133 14.83 7.67 14.11
CA ASN A 133 13.84 8.31 14.98
C ASN A 133 12.38 8.05 14.56
N GLY A 134 12.13 7.04 13.72
CA GLY A 134 10.79 6.70 13.22
C GLY A 134 10.55 7.11 11.77
N SER A 135 9.31 7.51 11.46
CA SER A 135 8.94 7.95 10.09
C SER A 135 9.82 9.11 9.66
N ALA A 136 10.37 9.00 8.46
CA ALA A 136 11.26 9.96 7.85
C ALA A 136 10.67 10.58 6.56
N GLY A 137 9.37 10.37 6.35
CA GLY A 137 8.56 10.89 5.24
C GLY A 137 7.96 9.80 4.37
N ALA A 138 7.14 10.24 3.41
CA ALA A 138 6.57 9.39 2.37
C ALA A 138 6.87 9.97 0.98
N MET A 139 6.85 9.12 -0.04
CA MET A 139 7.10 9.51 -1.43
C MET A 139 6.29 8.66 -2.40
N LEU A 140 5.98 9.23 -3.56
CA LEU A 140 5.59 8.46 -4.75
C LEU A 140 6.84 8.22 -5.60
N TRP A 141 7.08 6.98 -5.96
CA TRP A 141 8.14 6.57 -6.87
C TRP A 141 7.54 6.10 -8.20
N GLN A 142 8.12 6.50 -9.33
CA GLN A 142 7.75 5.99 -10.64
C GLN A 142 8.96 5.97 -11.58
N ALA A 143 9.43 4.77 -11.94
CA ALA A 143 10.50 4.56 -12.91
C ALA A 143 11.75 5.43 -12.63
N GLY A 144 12.17 5.49 -11.36
CA GLY A 144 13.33 6.27 -10.90
C GLY A 144 13.02 7.72 -10.51
N ASN A 145 11.84 8.24 -10.85
CA ASN A 145 11.41 9.57 -10.43
C ASN A 145 10.79 9.51 -9.05
N VAL A 146 11.19 10.44 -8.16
CA VAL A 146 10.70 10.54 -6.80
C VAL A 146 9.93 11.84 -6.64
N THR A 147 8.67 11.74 -6.19
CA THR A 147 7.85 12.87 -5.76
C THR A 147 7.68 12.79 -4.25
N PRO A 148 8.33 13.67 -3.47
CA PRO A 148 8.18 13.66 -2.02
C PRO A 148 6.77 14.13 -1.61
N ILE A 149 6.21 13.49 -0.59
CA ILE A 149 4.95 13.90 0.03
C ILE A 149 5.31 14.69 1.28
N ILE A 150 5.14 16.00 1.21
CA ILE A 150 5.55 16.94 2.24
C ILE A 150 4.31 17.58 2.86
N GLY A 151 4.22 17.56 4.19
CA GLY A 151 3.16 18.22 4.93
C GLY A 151 3.42 19.71 5.15
N PRO A 152 2.41 20.45 5.63
CA PRO A 152 2.55 21.86 6.00
C PRO A 152 3.75 22.06 6.95
N GLY A 153 4.54 23.12 6.71
CA GLY A 153 5.72 23.42 7.53
C GLY A 153 6.91 22.47 7.33
N GLY A 154 6.87 21.58 6.33
CA GLY A 154 7.94 20.60 6.09
C GLY A 154 7.79 19.31 6.90
N ASN A 155 6.62 19.08 7.50
CA ASN A 155 6.37 17.88 8.31
C ASN A 155 6.41 16.62 7.45
N GLN A 156 6.96 15.55 8.02
CA GLN A 156 7.12 14.25 7.38
C GLN A 156 5.89 13.38 7.68
N PRO A 157 5.03 13.11 6.68
CA PRO A 157 3.85 12.27 6.88
C PRO A 157 4.21 10.79 6.90
N THR A 158 3.30 9.99 7.43
CA THR A 158 3.21 8.56 7.14
C THR A 158 2.02 8.36 6.22
N ALA A 159 2.26 7.82 5.04
CA ALA A 159 1.20 7.52 4.09
C ALA A 159 0.70 6.09 4.26
N THR A 160 -0.56 5.83 3.98
CA THR A 160 -1.17 4.51 4.18
C THR A 160 -1.70 3.91 2.89
N ASP A 161 -2.15 4.75 1.95
CA ASP A 161 -2.71 4.25 0.70
C ASP A 161 -2.64 5.27 -0.45
N VAL A 162 -2.68 4.76 -1.68
CA VAL A 162 -2.66 5.51 -2.94
C VAL A 162 -3.69 4.96 -3.92
N ASN A 163 -4.46 5.85 -4.57
CA ASN A 163 -5.40 5.44 -5.62
C ASN A 163 -4.88 5.70 -7.05
N ASN A 164 -5.68 5.28 -8.03
CA ASN A 164 -5.40 5.45 -9.47
C ASN A 164 -5.43 6.90 -9.99
N SER A 165 -5.88 7.85 -9.18
CA SER A 165 -5.86 9.28 -9.49
C SER A 165 -4.67 10.00 -8.82
N ASP A 166 -3.67 9.25 -8.36
CA ASP A 166 -2.50 9.75 -7.62
C ASP A 166 -2.85 10.47 -6.31
N VAL A 167 -4.01 10.17 -5.74
CA VAL A 167 -4.39 10.66 -4.41
C VAL A 167 -3.75 9.75 -3.38
N VAL A 168 -3.03 10.36 -2.44
CA VAL A 168 -2.44 9.67 -1.30
C VAL A 168 -3.14 10.10 -0.03
N VAL A 169 -3.36 9.16 0.86
CA VAL A 169 -3.91 9.42 2.20
C VAL A 169 -2.97 8.88 3.27
N GLY A 170 -3.15 9.38 4.49
CA GLY A 170 -2.42 8.92 5.65
C GLY A 170 -2.56 9.90 6.79
N ASN A 171 -1.55 9.99 7.63
CA ASN A 171 -1.52 10.87 8.77
C ASN A 171 -0.21 11.68 8.85
N VAL A 172 -0.30 12.88 9.39
CA VAL A 172 0.83 13.79 9.59
C VAL A 172 0.75 14.39 10.99
N ARG A 173 1.89 14.48 11.67
CA ARG A 173 1.97 15.20 12.93
C ARG A 173 2.04 16.70 12.65
N THR A 174 1.18 17.50 13.26
CA THR A 174 1.15 18.96 13.10
C THR A 174 2.18 19.64 14.00
N LEU A 175 2.38 20.95 13.80
CA LEU A 175 3.25 21.78 14.66
C LEU A 175 2.73 21.88 16.11
N THR A 176 1.43 21.69 16.33
CA THR A 176 0.81 21.63 17.67
C THR A 176 0.97 20.26 18.33
N GLY A 177 1.53 19.28 17.61
CA GLY A 177 1.86 17.95 18.12
C GLY A 177 0.77 16.90 17.91
N GLU A 178 -0.37 17.29 17.34
CA GLU A 178 -1.54 16.43 17.05
C GLU A 178 -1.30 15.60 15.79
N THR A 179 -1.88 14.39 15.71
CA THR A 179 -1.82 13.57 14.50
C THR A 179 -3.08 13.81 13.67
N GLN A 180 -2.94 14.30 12.45
CA GLN A 180 -4.10 14.60 11.60
C GLN A 180 -4.05 13.82 10.30
N ALA A 181 -5.22 13.32 9.90
CA ALA A 181 -5.41 12.71 8.60
C ALA A 181 -5.21 13.74 7.49
N PHE A 182 -4.55 13.31 6.42
CA PHE A 182 -4.35 14.14 5.25
C PHE A 182 -4.83 13.44 3.98
N ARG A 183 -5.12 14.27 2.98
CA ARG A 183 -5.22 13.89 1.57
C ARG A 183 -4.20 14.70 0.80
N TRP A 184 -3.33 14.03 0.05
CA TRP A 184 -2.37 14.65 -0.84
C TRP A 184 -2.77 14.36 -2.28
N GLU A 185 -2.76 15.40 -3.12
CA GLU A 185 -3.07 15.30 -4.54
C GLU A 185 -2.36 16.43 -5.29
N ALA A 186 -1.78 16.12 -6.45
CA ALA A 186 -1.16 17.11 -7.34
C ALA A 186 -0.15 18.04 -6.64
N GLY A 187 0.63 17.52 -5.67
CA GLY A 187 1.65 18.29 -4.95
C GLY A 187 1.15 19.04 -3.71
N ALA A 188 -0.16 19.04 -3.44
CA ALA A 188 -0.75 19.75 -2.31
C ALA A 188 -1.31 18.79 -1.25
N MET A 189 -1.04 19.08 0.02
CA MET A 189 -1.63 18.37 1.15
C MET A 189 -2.81 19.16 1.74
N THR A 190 -3.97 18.53 1.82
CA THR A 190 -5.15 19.00 2.54
C THR A 190 -5.31 18.19 3.82
N ILE A 191 -5.34 18.88 4.96
CA ILE A 191 -5.68 18.28 6.25
C ILE A 191 -7.19 18.04 6.29
N LEU A 192 -7.61 16.81 6.61
CA LEU A 192 -9.01 16.41 6.62
C LEU A 192 -9.71 16.68 7.97
N GLY A 193 -8.94 17.05 8.99
CA GLY A 193 -9.45 17.32 10.34
C GLY A 193 -9.81 16.05 11.12
N SER A 194 -10.40 16.21 12.29
CA SER A 194 -10.85 15.14 13.17
C SER A 194 -12.36 15.13 13.32
N LEU A 195 -12.95 13.98 13.65
CA LEU A 195 -14.40 13.83 13.88
C LEU A 195 -14.78 14.09 15.35
N GLY A 196 -14.09 15.02 16.03
CA GLY A 196 -14.43 15.46 17.39
C GLY A 196 -13.43 15.15 18.51
N ASN A 197 -12.26 14.57 18.19
CA ASN A 197 -11.10 14.33 19.06
C ASN A 197 -9.85 15.05 18.51
N SER A 198 -8.70 14.99 19.18
CA SER A 198 -7.48 15.70 18.73
C SER A 198 -6.72 14.97 17.61
N ASP A 199 -6.89 13.66 17.47
CA ASP A 199 -6.19 12.84 16.48
C ASP A 199 -7.13 12.28 15.40
N SER A 200 -6.64 12.14 14.17
CA SER A 200 -7.34 11.43 13.08
C SER A 200 -6.37 10.69 12.14
N TYR A 201 -6.87 9.60 11.55
CA TYR A 201 -6.10 8.71 10.69
C TYR A 201 -6.90 8.39 9.42
N ALA A 202 -6.23 8.28 8.27
CA ALA A 202 -6.79 7.64 7.10
C ALA A 202 -6.04 6.32 6.88
N SER A 203 -6.75 5.24 6.55
CA SER A 203 -6.13 3.91 6.38
C SER A 203 -6.22 3.38 4.95
N ASP A 204 -7.11 3.94 4.14
CA ASP A 204 -7.49 3.40 2.84
C ASP A 204 -8.11 4.52 1.97
N THR A 205 -7.95 4.46 0.66
CA THR A 205 -8.51 5.38 -0.32
C THR A 205 -9.18 4.66 -1.49
N SER A 206 -10.40 5.06 -1.80
CA SER A 206 -11.09 4.73 -3.05
C SER A 206 -10.74 5.75 -4.15
N MET A 207 -11.23 5.53 -5.38
CA MET A 207 -11.01 6.44 -6.54
C MET A 207 -11.28 7.93 -6.26
N THR A 208 -12.09 8.28 -5.26
CA THR A 208 -12.42 9.67 -4.90
C THR A 208 -12.47 9.97 -3.39
N ARG A 209 -12.28 8.99 -2.50
CA ARG A 209 -12.59 9.15 -1.06
C ARG A 209 -11.60 8.44 -0.16
N ALA A 210 -11.22 9.06 0.96
CA ALA A 210 -10.47 8.43 2.04
C ALA A 210 -11.42 7.74 3.03
N ILE A 211 -11.00 6.61 3.61
CA ILE A 211 -11.62 6.02 4.80
C ILE A 211 -10.91 6.58 6.03
N LEU A 212 -11.66 7.29 6.87
CA LEU A 212 -11.17 7.98 8.06
C LEU A 212 -11.49 7.17 9.33
N TRP A 213 -10.53 7.11 10.25
CA TRP A 213 -10.68 6.61 11.61
C TRP A 213 -10.33 7.71 12.63
N VAL A 214 -10.97 7.65 13.79
CA VAL A 214 -10.77 8.53 14.95
C VAL A 214 -10.56 7.70 16.20
#